data_AF-A0A382SZK4-F1
#
_entry.id   AF-A0A382SZK4-F1
#
_cell.length_a   1.000
_cell.length_b   1.000
_cell.length_c   1.000
_cell.angle_alpha   90.00
_cell.angle_beta   90.00
_cell.angle_gamma   90.00
#
_symmetry.space_group_name_H-M   'P 1'
#
loop_
_entity.id
_entity.type
_entity.pdbx_description
1 polymer ?
#
loop_
_entity_poly.entity_id
_entity_poly.type
_entity_poly.pdbx_seq_one_letter_code
_entity_poly.pdbx_strand_id
1 'polypeptide(L)'
;PQNLVALSLSYSWCSDIQSIFMPAVAHGARLNVLGGERRRLGWAIGLAAIFGFVVTIWFLMVLCYEYGAGNFRSWYFDPGAGAGGLAFDQAARLMGDPHGPDGDKLGLFTFGAVLYSVLSLFQYRFHWWPLHPVGLTIATLWNLRLIATSVFIAWALKSAVLRVGGITAYRQMRPFFIGLIVGFFLGIGAAYAIDAVWFFGKGHAILHG
;
A
#
# COMPACT_ATOMS: atom_id res chain seq x y z
N PRO A 1 -24.31 7.19 -19.57
CA PRO A 1 -22.99 7.89 -19.55
C PRO A 1 -22.65 8.53 -18.20
N GLN A 2 -23.53 9.35 -17.59
CA GLN A 2 -23.24 10.05 -16.32
C GLN A 2 -22.87 9.13 -15.15
N ASN A 3 -23.61 8.02 -14.98
CA ASN A 3 -23.33 7.05 -13.89
C ASN A 3 -21.97 6.35 -14.04
N LEU A 4 -21.50 6.10 -15.27
CA LEU A 4 -20.21 5.48 -15.53
C LEU A 4 -19.04 6.42 -15.21
N VAL A 5 -19.21 7.72 -15.49
CA VAL A 5 -18.23 8.74 -15.12
C VAL A 5 -18.16 8.89 -13.60
N ALA A 6 -19.30 8.92 -12.91
CA ALA A 6 -19.34 8.95 -11.45
C ALA A 6 -18.67 7.72 -10.80
N LEU A 7 -18.89 6.53 -11.37
CA LEU A 7 -18.23 5.30 -10.93
C LEU A 7 -16.70 5.37 -11.12
N SER A 8 -16.25 5.94 -12.25
CA SER A 8 -14.82 6.12 -12.55
C SER A 8 -14.15 7.09 -11.59
N LEU A 9 -14.82 8.18 -11.22
CA LEU A 9 -14.33 9.11 -10.19
C LEU A 9 -14.21 8.46 -8.80
N SER A 10 -15.04 7.45 -8.53
CA SER A 10 -15.01 6.69 -7.27
C SER A 10 -13.97 5.57 -7.28
N TYR A 11 -13.42 5.22 -8.44
CA TYR A 11 -12.47 4.11 -8.60
C TYR A 11 -11.24 4.24 -7.70
N SER A 12 -10.69 5.44 -7.57
CA SER A 12 -9.51 5.71 -6.73
C SER A 12 -9.72 5.36 -5.25
N TRP A 13 -10.96 5.43 -4.76
CA TRP A 13 -11.27 5.14 -3.36
C TRP A 13 -11.36 3.63 -3.07
N CYS A 14 -11.79 2.84 -4.07
CA CYS A 14 -12.02 1.41 -3.92
C CYS A 14 -10.87 0.55 -4.44
N SER A 15 -10.13 1.05 -5.43
CA SER A 15 -9.07 0.28 -6.10
C SER A 15 -7.73 0.34 -5.37
N ASP A 16 -7.45 1.39 -4.60
CA ASP A 16 -6.18 1.56 -3.91
C ASP A 16 -6.36 1.64 -2.37
N ILE A 17 -6.49 0.45 -1.77
CA ILE A 17 -6.67 0.28 -0.32
C ILE A 17 -5.33 0.46 0.41
N GLN A 18 -4.19 0.46 -0.29
CA GLN A 18 -2.86 0.51 0.34
C GLN A 18 -2.49 1.93 0.78
N SER A 19 -3.01 2.93 0.09
CA SER A 19 -2.71 4.35 0.29
C SER A 19 -3.51 5.02 1.42
N ILE A 20 -4.22 4.25 2.25
CA ILE A 20 -5.02 4.80 3.34
C ILE A 20 -4.09 5.37 4.43
N PHE A 21 -4.25 6.66 4.76
CA PHE A 21 -3.43 7.38 5.75
C PHE A 21 -3.55 6.86 7.19
N MET A 22 -4.62 6.12 7.51
CA MET A 22 -5.00 5.77 8.87
C MET A 22 -3.95 4.96 9.66
N PRO A 23 -3.25 3.95 9.09
CA PRO A 23 -2.19 3.23 9.78
C PRO A 23 -0.99 4.14 10.11
N ALA A 24 -0.58 5.01 9.18
CA ALA A 24 0.51 5.96 9.42
C ALA A 24 0.17 6.93 10.55
N VAL A 25 -1.06 7.46 10.56
CA VAL A 25 -1.57 8.32 11.64
C VAL A 25 -1.63 7.56 12.97
N ALA A 26 -2.09 6.30 12.98
CA ALA A 26 -2.14 5.48 14.19
C ALA A 26 -0.75 5.21 14.77
N HIS A 27 0.25 4.95 13.92
CA HIS A 27 1.64 4.79 14.34
C HIS A 27 2.24 6.11 14.87
N GLY A 28 1.97 7.23 14.19
CA GLY A 28 2.37 8.57 14.66
C GLY A 28 1.73 8.92 16.01
N ALA A 29 0.43 8.63 16.18
CA ALA A 29 -0.28 8.84 17.44
C ALA A 29 0.28 7.98 18.59
N ARG A 30 0.79 6.78 18.29
CA ARG A 30 1.43 5.91 19.29
C ARG A 30 2.74 6.48 19.83
N LEU A 31 3.45 7.33 19.08
CA LEU A 31 4.64 8.04 19.57
C LEU A 31 4.30 9.02 20.71
N ASN A 32 3.03 9.40 20.85
CA ASN A 32 2.58 10.28 21.94
C ASN A 32 2.67 9.66 23.34
N VAL A 33 2.98 8.35 23.43
CA VAL A 33 3.27 7.67 24.71
C VAL A 33 4.47 8.29 25.42
N LEU A 34 5.29 9.08 24.71
CA LEU A 34 6.43 9.85 25.25
C LEU A 34 6.02 11.13 26.03
N GLY A 35 4.72 11.37 26.26
CA GLY A 35 4.26 12.44 27.17
C GLY A 35 3.82 13.75 26.50
N GLY A 36 3.46 13.73 25.21
CA GLY A 36 3.00 14.92 24.48
C GLY A 36 1.50 15.23 24.60
N GLU A 37 1.14 16.50 24.36
CA GLU A 37 -0.26 16.91 24.27
C GLU A 37 -0.94 16.31 23.03
N ARG A 38 -1.94 15.44 23.24
CA ARG A 38 -2.70 14.74 22.18
C ARG A 38 -3.26 15.69 21.11
N ARG A 39 -3.73 16.87 21.53
CA ARG A 39 -4.32 17.88 20.65
C ARG A 39 -3.27 18.54 19.75
N ARG A 40 -2.09 18.87 20.27
CA ARG A 40 -0.99 19.42 19.47
C ARG A 40 -0.47 18.40 18.45
N LEU A 41 -0.38 17.13 18.85
CA LEU A 41 0.00 16.07 17.93
C LEU A 41 -1.02 15.88 16.80
N GLY A 42 -2.32 15.92 17.11
CA GLY A 42 -3.37 15.87 16.09
C GLY A 42 -3.26 17.01 15.07
N TRP A 43 -3.02 18.24 15.54
CA TRP A 43 -2.77 19.39 14.66
C TRP A 43 -1.49 19.25 13.85
N ALA A 44 -0.40 18.77 14.46
CA ALA A 44 0.86 18.55 13.77
C ALA A 44 0.73 17.52 12.65
N ILE A 45 0.05 16.39 12.90
CA ILE A 45 -0.21 15.35 11.90
C ILE A 45 -1.10 15.92 10.78
N GLY A 46 -2.17 16.64 11.12
CA GLY A 46 -3.07 17.24 10.15
C GLY A 46 -2.38 18.27 9.25
N LEU A 47 -1.59 19.17 9.83
CA LEU A 47 -0.81 20.16 9.07
C LEU A 47 0.26 19.50 8.20
N ALA A 48 0.95 18.48 8.71
CA ALA A 48 1.93 17.73 7.93
C ALA A 48 1.29 17.01 6.73
N ALA A 49 0.10 16.43 6.91
CA ALA A 49 -0.64 15.78 5.83
C ALA A 49 -1.07 16.79 4.75
N ILE A 50 -1.63 17.93 5.14
CA ILE A 50 -2.05 18.98 4.20
C ILE A 50 -0.83 19.56 3.47
N PHE A 51 0.23 19.90 4.20
CA PHE A 51 1.44 20.44 3.62
C PHE A 51 2.09 19.45 2.65
N GLY A 52 2.21 18.18 3.05
CA GLY A 52 2.70 17.11 2.19
C GLY A 52 1.88 16.99 0.91
N PHE A 53 0.56 16.96 1.02
CA PHE A 53 -0.35 16.90 -0.13
C PHE A 53 -0.15 18.07 -1.10
N VAL A 54 -0.10 19.31 -0.60
CA VAL A 54 0.08 20.51 -1.44
C VAL A 54 1.45 20.51 -2.12
N VAL A 55 2.52 20.21 -1.37
CA VAL A 55 3.88 20.18 -1.91
C VAL A 55 4.03 19.07 -2.95
N THR A 56 3.48 17.88 -2.70
CA THR A 56 3.50 16.78 -3.65
C THR A 56 2.78 17.15 -4.94
N ILE A 57 1.58 17.73 -4.88
CA ILE A 57 0.84 18.16 -6.08
C ILE A 57 1.63 19.21 -6.85
N TRP A 58 2.14 20.22 -6.15
CA TRP A 58 2.92 21.30 -6.77
C TRP A 58 4.15 20.75 -7.50
N PHE A 59 4.94 19.94 -6.81
CA PHE A 59 6.16 19.36 -7.36
C PHE A 59 5.86 18.43 -8.55
N LEU A 60 4.81 17.61 -8.42
CA LEU A 60 4.36 16.73 -9.49
C LEU A 60 3.96 17.51 -10.74
N MET A 61 3.22 18.62 -10.58
CA MET A 61 2.85 19.48 -11.71
C MET A 61 4.08 20.07 -12.40
N VAL A 62 5.02 20.65 -11.63
CA VAL A 62 6.26 21.20 -12.19
C VAL A 62 7.01 20.13 -12.99
N LEU A 63 7.17 18.94 -12.43
CA LEU A 63 7.87 17.85 -13.08
C LEU A 63 7.14 17.39 -14.36
N CYS A 64 5.81 17.29 -14.32
CA CYS A 64 4.99 16.94 -15.48
C CYS A 64 5.08 17.98 -16.60
N TYR A 65 5.16 19.28 -16.25
CA TYR A 65 5.31 20.36 -17.22
C TYR A 65 6.70 20.36 -17.87
N GLU A 66 7.75 20.07 -17.10
CA GLU A 66 9.14 20.13 -17.57
C GLU A 66 9.56 18.87 -18.33
N TYR A 67 9.26 17.69 -17.78
CA TYR A 67 9.71 16.40 -18.32
C TYR A 67 8.62 15.66 -19.09
N GLY A 68 7.37 16.10 -19.02
CA GLY A 68 6.23 15.40 -19.61
C GLY A 68 5.77 14.22 -18.77
N ALA A 69 4.50 14.18 -18.42
CA ALA A 69 3.91 13.12 -17.60
C ALA A 69 4.19 11.70 -18.16
N GLY A 70 4.08 11.52 -19.48
CA GLY A 70 4.30 10.21 -20.14
C GLY A 70 5.73 9.68 -20.10
N ASN A 71 6.73 10.50 -19.71
CA ASN A 71 8.10 10.04 -19.53
C ASN A 71 8.34 9.44 -18.14
N PHE A 72 7.43 9.67 -17.19
CA PHE A 72 7.49 8.99 -15.90
C PHE A 72 7.10 7.53 -16.09
N ARG A 73 8.10 6.64 -16.02
CA ARG A 73 7.94 5.17 -16.01
C ARG A 73 7.36 4.68 -14.67
N SER A 74 6.27 5.32 -14.22
CA SER A 74 5.58 5.06 -12.97
C SER A 74 4.17 4.56 -13.26
N TRP A 75 3.68 3.66 -12.41
CA TRP A 75 2.32 3.14 -12.48
C TRP A 75 1.26 4.24 -12.58
N TYR A 76 1.49 5.44 -12.04
CA TYR A 76 0.51 6.53 -12.08
C TYR A 76 0.40 7.25 -13.43
N PHE A 77 1.43 7.19 -14.28
CA PHE A 77 1.53 7.96 -15.52
C PHE A 77 1.61 7.10 -16.79
N ASP A 78 1.57 5.78 -16.64
CA ASP A 78 1.67 4.83 -17.74
C ASP A 78 0.39 4.88 -18.61
N PRO A 79 0.46 5.21 -19.92
CA PRO A 79 -0.71 5.32 -20.78
C PRO A 79 -1.48 3.99 -20.88
N GLY A 80 -2.77 4.00 -20.55
CA GLY A 80 -3.63 2.81 -20.59
C GLY A 80 -3.43 1.83 -19.42
N ALA A 81 -2.55 2.15 -18.47
CA ALA A 81 -2.37 1.46 -17.21
C ALA A 81 -2.48 2.48 -16.06
N GLY A 82 -2.38 2.02 -14.81
CA GLY A 82 -2.35 2.96 -13.68
C GLY A 82 -3.67 3.43 -13.10
N ALA A 83 -3.58 4.10 -11.95
CA ALA A 83 -4.73 4.64 -11.23
C ALA A 83 -5.51 5.70 -12.02
N GLY A 84 -4.84 6.48 -12.88
CA GLY A 84 -5.46 7.52 -13.70
C GLY A 84 -6.04 7.01 -15.02
N GLY A 85 -5.29 6.20 -15.77
CA GLY A 85 -5.71 5.69 -17.08
C GLY A 85 -6.83 4.67 -16.98
N LEU A 86 -6.70 3.67 -16.10
CA LEU A 86 -7.66 2.56 -16.00
C LEU A 86 -9.07 3.01 -15.64
N ALA A 87 -9.23 4.04 -14.80
CA ALA A 87 -10.55 4.50 -14.38
C ALA A 87 -11.36 5.07 -15.55
N PHE A 88 -10.77 5.99 -16.31
CA PHE A 88 -11.46 6.65 -17.42
C PHE A 88 -11.48 5.80 -18.70
N ASP A 89 -10.43 5.02 -18.97
CA ASP A 89 -10.41 4.10 -20.11
C ASP A 89 -11.45 2.99 -19.95
N GLN A 90 -11.67 2.49 -18.73
CA GLN A 90 -12.75 1.53 -18.49
C GLN A 90 -14.12 2.15 -18.77
N ALA A 91 -14.38 3.37 -18.30
CA ALA A 91 -15.64 4.06 -18.62
C ALA A 91 -15.79 4.30 -20.12
N ALA A 92 -14.74 4.73 -20.82
CA ALA A 92 -14.77 4.94 -22.27
C ALA A 92 -15.05 3.63 -23.02
N ARG A 93 -14.41 2.53 -22.61
CA ARG A 93 -14.67 1.18 -23.16
C ARG A 93 -16.12 0.74 -22.93
N LEU A 94 -16.64 0.90 -21.71
CA LEU A 94 -18.03 0.57 -21.38
C LEU A 94 -19.06 1.43 -22.13
N MET A 95 -18.70 2.66 -22.52
CA MET A 95 -19.55 3.50 -23.36
C MET A 95 -19.47 3.14 -24.85
N GLY A 96 -18.28 2.79 -25.33
CA GLY A 96 -18.06 2.43 -26.74
C GLY A 96 -18.56 1.04 -27.12
N ASP A 97 -18.55 0.11 -26.16
CA ASP A 97 -19.05 -1.24 -26.35
C ASP A 97 -19.83 -1.70 -25.10
N PRO A 98 -21.14 -1.38 -25.02
CA PRO A 98 -21.98 -1.74 -23.89
C PRO A 98 -22.27 -3.25 -23.92
N HIS A 99 -21.59 -4.00 -23.08
CA HIS A 99 -21.85 -5.43 -22.89
C HIS A 99 -22.71 -5.66 -21.65
N GLY A 100 -23.49 -6.73 -21.67
CA GLY A 100 -24.18 -7.23 -20.48
C GLY A 100 -23.21 -7.66 -19.37
N PRO A 101 -23.71 -7.92 -18.16
CA PRO A 101 -22.88 -8.41 -17.07
C PRO A 101 -22.17 -9.70 -17.46
N ASP A 102 -20.86 -9.69 -17.32
CA ASP A 102 -19.99 -10.84 -17.58
C ASP A 102 -20.25 -11.92 -16.53
N GLY A 103 -20.85 -13.03 -16.96
CA GLY A 103 -21.26 -14.14 -16.09
C GLY A 103 -20.08 -14.75 -15.32
N ASP A 104 -18.90 -14.80 -15.93
CA ASP A 104 -17.71 -15.37 -15.31
C ASP A 104 -17.22 -14.47 -14.18
N LYS A 105 -17.21 -13.15 -14.38
CA LYS A 105 -16.85 -12.17 -13.34
C LYS A 105 -17.84 -12.18 -12.19
N LEU A 106 -19.14 -12.30 -12.49
CA LEU A 106 -20.18 -12.44 -11.47
C LEU A 106 -20.04 -13.76 -10.70
N GLY A 107 -19.71 -14.86 -11.37
CA GLY A 107 -19.42 -16.16 -10.74
C GLY A 107 -18.25 -16.07 -9.78
N LEU A 108 -17.14 -15.46 -10.19
CA LEU A 108 -15.97 -15.25 -9.33
C LEU A 108 -16.27 -14.32 -8.15
N PHE A 109 -17.01 -13.23 -8.38
CA PHE A 109 -17.40 -12.29 -7.33
C PHE A 109 -18.28 -12.97 -6.28
N THR A 110 -19.31 -13.70 -6.72
CA THR A 110 -20.23 -14.41 -5.82
C THR A 110 -19.52 -15.52 -5.05
N PHE A 111 -18.64 -16.28 -5.71
CA PHE A 111 -17.80 -17.28 -5.04
C PHE A 111 -16.91 -16.65 -3.97
N GLY A 112 -16.21 -15.56 -4.29
CA GLY A 112 -15.39 -14.82 -3.34
C GLY A 112 -16.19 -14.28 -2.15
N ALA A 113 -17.38 -13.73 -2.41
CA ALA A 113 -18.28 -13.22 -1.37
C ALA A 113 -18.80 -14.33 -0.44
N VAL A 114 -19.15 -15.49 -0.99
CA VAL A 114 -19.58 -16.67 -0.21
C VAL A 114 -18.41 -17.20 0.62
N LEU A 115 -17.24 -17.38 0.02
CA LEU A 115 -16.05 -17.89 0.71
C LEU A 115 -15.64 -16.96 1.87
N TYR A 116 -15.63 -15.65 1.63
CA TYR A 116 -15.39 -14.65 2.66
C TYR A 116 -16.41 -14.74 3.80
N SER A 117 -17.71 -14.80 3.46
CA SER A 117 -18.78 -14.90 4.44
C SER A 117 -18.66 -16.16 5.31
N VAL A 118 -18.38 -17.31 4.70
CA VAL A 118 -18.18 -18.58 5.41
C VAL A 118 -16.99 -18.50 6.37
N LEU A 119 -15.85 -17.99 5.91
CA LEU A 119 -14.67 -17.83 6.75
C LEU A 119 -14.91 -16.83 7.89
N SER A 120 -15.62 -15.74 7.62
CA SER A 120 -15.99 -14.76 8.64
C SER A 120 -16.90 -15.38 9.70
N LEU A 121 -17.94 -16.12 9.29
CA LEU A 121 -18.85 -16.82 10.21
C LEU A 121 -18.12 -17.86 11.08
N PHE A 122 -17.22 -18.65 10.49
CA PHE A 122 -16.43 -19.62 11.25
C PHE A 122 -15.44 -18.95 12.20
N GLN A 123 -14.84 -17.83 11.81
CA GLN A 123 -14.00 -17.06 12.72
C GLN A 123 -14.79 -16.51 13.91
N TYR A 124 -16.01 -15.99 13.68
CA TYR A 124 -16.87 -15.49 14.76
C TYR A 124 -17.40 -16.61 15.67
N ARG A 125 -17.65 -17.81 15.12
CA ARG A 125 -18.21 -18.93 15.89
C ARG A 125 -17.16 -19.78 16.59
N PHE A 126 -15.99 -19.97 15.98
CA PHE A 126 -14.95 -20.88 16.44
C PHE A 126 -13.67 -20.12 16.77
N HIS A 127 -13.45 -19.85 18.05
CA HIS A 127 -12.26 -19.16 18.57
C HIS A 127 -10.93 -19.88 18.27
N TRP A 128 -10.98 -21.17 17.95
CA TRP A 128 -9.80 -21.99 17.62
C TRP A 128 -9.47 -21.99 16.12
N TRP A 129 -10.30 -21.38 15.27
CA TRP A 129 -10.10 -21.42 13.82
C TRP A 129 -8.89 -20.56 13.39
N PRO A 130 -7.86 -21.15 12.75
CA PRO A 130 -6.61 -20.44 12.48
C PRO A 130 -6.65 -19.57 11.21
N LEU A 131 -7.68 -19.73 10.37
CA LEU A 131 -7.75 -19.15 9.03
C LEU A 131 -8.54 -17.83 9.06
N HIS A 132 -7.83 -16.71 8.95
CA HIS A 132 -8.42 -15.38 8.98
C HIS A 132 -8.85 -14.94 7.57
N PRO A 133 -10.10 -14.45 7.37
CA PRO A 133 -10.59 -13.94 6.08
C PRO A 133 -9.83 -12.73 5.53
N VAL A 134 -9.00 -12.07 6.35
CA VAL A 134 -8.21 -10.90 5.93
C VAL A 134 -7.17 -11.28 4.89
N GLY A 135 -6.60 -12.48 4.96
CA GLY A 135 -5.67 -12.97 3.93
C GLY A 135 -6.31 -12.99 2.54
N LEU A 136 -7.59 -13.35 2.45
CA LEU A 136 -8.35 -13.39 1.20
C LEU A 136 -8.61 -12.00 0.63
N THR A 137 -8.90 -11.01 1.48
CA THR A 137 -9.19 -9.65 1.02
C THR A 137 -7.94 -8.87 0.59
N ILE A 138 -6.78 -9.22 1.14
CA ILE A 138 -5.52 -8.50 0.87
C ILE A 138 -4.64 -9.21 -0.16
N ALA A 139 -4.90 -10.48 -0.50
CA ALA A 139 -4.05 -11.27 -1.40
C ALA A 139 -3.93 -10.71 -2.82
N THR A 140 -4.91 -9.92 -3.28
CA THR A 140 -4.90 -9.30 -4.61
C THR A 140 -3.97 -8.09 -4.71
N LEU A 141 -3.50 -7.57 -3.58
CA LEU A 141 -2.65 -6.39 -3.55
C LEU A 141 -1.24 -6.72 -4.03
N TRP A 142 -0.75 -5.97 -5.02
CA TRP A 142 0.57 -6.18 -5.63
C TRP A 142 1.70 -6.20 -4.59
N ASN A 143 1.73 -5.20 -3.70
CA ASN A 143 2.77 -5.12 -2.67
C ASN A 143 2.74 -6.33 -1.72
N LEU A 144 1.56 -6.89 -1.44
CA LEU A 144 1.45 -8.08 -0.60
C LEU A 144 2.04 -9.32 -1.27
N ARG A 145 1.90 -9.46 -2.59
CA ARG A 145 2.56 -10.54 -3.33
C ARG A 145 4.09 -10.45 -3.24
N LEU A 146 4.65 -9.24 -3.26
CA LEU A 146 6.09 -9.01 -3.13
C LEU A 146 6.62 -9.32 -1.74
N ILE A 147 5.90 -8.89 -0.68
CA ILE A 147 6.36 -9.07 0.70
C ILE A 147 5.93 -10.41 1.31
N ALA A 148 5.02 -11.16 0.70
CA ALA A 148 4.48 -12.41 1.27
C ALA A 148 5.59 -13.37 1.71
N THR A 149 6.56 -13.63 0.84
CA THR A 149 7.70 -14.50 1.14
C THR A 149 8.52 -13.96 2.32
N SER A 150 8.78 -12.66 2.35
CA SER A 150 9.49 -12.00 3.46
C SER A 150 8.73 -12.10 4.79
N VAL A 151 7.40 -12.00 4.76
CA VAL A 151 6.53 -12.17 5.93
C VAL A 151 6.58 -13.62 6.43
N PHE A 152 6.54 -14.60 5.53
CA PHE A 152 6.68 -16.02 5.90
C PHE A 152 8.05 -16.32 6.52
N ILE A 153 9.14 -15.78 5.95
CA ILE A 153 10.49 -15.91 6.52
C ILE A 153 10.56 -15.27 7.91
N ALA A 154 10.03 -14.05 8.06
CA ALA A 154 10.00 -13.35 9.34
C ALA A 154 9.18 -14.13 10.39
N TRP A 155 8.05 -14.71 9.99
CA TRP A 155 7.23 -15.57 10.85
C TRP A 155 7.96 -16.85 11.26
N ALA A 156 8.63 -17.53 10.32
CA ALA A 156 9.38 -18.75 10.57
C ALA A 156 10.55 -18.48 11.53
N LEU A 157 11.32 -17.42 11.29
CA LEU A 157 12.42 -17.01 12.15
C LEU A 157 11.92 -16.63 13.55
N LYS A 158 10.86 -15.82 13.65
CA LYS A 158 10.26 -15.46 14.93
C LYS A 158 9.79 -16.69 15.70
N SER A 159 9.15 -17.64 15.01
CA SER A 159 8.65 -18.87 15.61
C SER A 159 9.80 -19.76 16.10
N ALA A 160 10.88 -19.88 15.33
CA ALA A 160 12.09 -20.61 15.72
C ALA A 160 12.75 -19.97 16.96
N VAL A 161 12.92 -18.64 16.97
CA VAL A 161 13.51 -17.90 18.09
C VAL A 161 12.67 -18.06 19.37
N LEU A 162 11.35 -17.99 19.27
CA LEU A 162 10.47 -18.17 20.42
C LEU A 162 10.45 -19.60 20.93
N ARG A 163 10.54 -20.60 20.05
CA ARG A 163 10.57 -22.03 20.43
C ARG A 163 11.89 -22.44 21.08
N VAL A 164 13.02 -21.93 20.59
CA VAL A 164 14.35 -22.34 21.08
C VAL A 164 14.83 -21.47 22.25
N GLY A 165 14.66 -20.14 22.16
CA GLY A 165 15.24 -19.19 23.11
C GLY A 165 14.25 -18.48 24.03
N GLY A 166 12.96 -18.78 23.91
CA GLY A 166 11.90 -18.16 24.72
C GLY A 166 11.81 -16.64 24.55
N ILE A 167 11.17 -15.98 25.52
CA ILE A 167 10.89 -14.53 25.45
C ILE A 167 12.15 -13.68 25.61
N THR A 168 13.16 -14.19 26.30
CA THR A 168 14.41 -13.48 26.62
C THR A 168 15.29 -13.35 25.38
N ALA A 169 15.48 -14.43 24.62
CA ALA A 169 16.19 -14.39 23.34
C ALA A 169 15.46 -13.48 22.33
N TYR A 170 14.13 -13.52 22.31
CA TYR A 170 13.34 -12.60 21.49
C TYR A 170 13.61 -11.14 21.82
N ARG A 171 13.71 -10.76 23.11
CA ARG A 171 14.03 -9.39 23.53
C ARG A 171 15.45 -8.97 23.12
N GLN A 172 16.42 -9.88 23.19
CA GLN A 172 17.80 -9.62 22.78
C GLN A 172 17.95 -9.47 21.26
N MET A 173 17.13 -10.15 20.44
CA MET A 173 17.16 -9.99 18.99
C MET A 173 16.40 -8.76 18.46
N ARG A 174 15.59 -8.08 19.29
CA ARG A 174 14.89 -6.85 18.88
C ARG A 174 15.79 -5.80 18.21
N PRO A 175 16.95 -5.40 18.79
CA PRO A 175 17.84 -4.43 18.16
C PRO A 175 18.36 -4.89 16.79
N PHE A 176 18.58 -6.20 16.58
CA PHE A 176 18.99 -6.73 15.28
C PHE A 176 17.93 -6.49 14.19
N PHE A 177 16.65 -6.80 14.48
CA PHE A 177 15.56 -6.56 13.52
C PHE A 177 15.33 -5.08 13.24
N ILE A 178 15.44 -4.23 14.27
CA ILE A 178 15.37 -2.77 14.09
C ILE A 178 16.55 -2.30 13.22
N GLY A 179 17.75 -2.82 13.47
CA GLY A 179 18.95 -2.53 12.68
C GLY A 179 18.79 -2.95 11.21
N LEU A 180 18.16 -4.10 10.93
CA LEU A 180 17.87 -4.54 9.57
C LEU A 180 16.94 -3.57 8.82
N ILE A 181 15.88 -3.12 9.50
CA ILE A 181 14.93 -2.14 8.94
C ILE A 181 15.64 -0.81 8.66
N VAL A 182 16.38 -0.30 9.66
CA VAL A 182 17.14 0.95 9.52
C VAL A 182 18.19 0.84 8.42
N GLY A 183 18.91 -0.28 8.35
CA GLY A 183 19.93 -0.55 7.33
C GLY A 183 19.36 -0.58 5.91
N PHE A 184 18.16 -1.15 5.73
CA PHE A 184 17.46 -1.11 4.45
C PHE A 184 17.15 0.32 4.00
N PHE A 185 16.56 1.14 4.89
CA PHE A 185 16.26 2.54 4.58
C PHE A 185 17.52 3.39 4.36
N LEU A 186 18.57 3.17 5.15
CA LEU A 186 19.86 3.84 4.96
C LEU A 186 20.52 3.44 3.63
N GLY A 187 20.43 2.16 3.24
CA GLY A 187 20.94 1.68 1.95
C GLY A 187 20.23 2.34 0.77
N ILE A 188 18.90 2.44 0.83
CA ILE A 188 18.11 3.17 -0.17
C ILE A 188 18.50 4.64 -0.19
N GLY A 189 18.58 5.29 0.97
CA GLY A 189 18.97 6.70 1.07
C GLY A 189 20.38 6.96 0.52
N ALA A 190 21.33 6.08 0.81
CA ALA A 190 22.68 6.15 0.26
C ALA A 190 22.69 5.97 -1.26
N ALA A 191 21.90 5.04 -1.80
CA ALA A 191 21.77 4.86 -3.24
C ALA A 191 21.19 6.11 -3.92
N TYR A 192 20.16 6.73 -3.34
CA TYR A 192 19.62 8.01 -3.85
C TYR A 192 20.64 9.15 -3.77
N ALA A 193 21.44 9.22 -2.69
CA ALA A 193 22.49 10.22 -2.56
C ALA A 193 23.59 10.02 -3.62
N ILE A 194 23.97 8.77 -3.88
CA ILE A 194 24.94 8.43 -4.94
C ILE A 194 24.38 8.82 -6.31
N ASP A 195 23.12 8.47 -6.60
CA ASP A 195 22.47 8.84 -7.86
C ASP A 195 22.36 10.37 -8.02
N ALA A 196 22.08 11.11 -6.95
CA ALA A 196 22.03 12.57 -6.98
C ALA A 196 23.41 13.21 -7.26
N VAL A 197 24.49 12.63 -6.73
CA VAL A 197 25.85 13.20 -6.88
C VAL A 197 26.50 12.77 -8.19
N TRP A 198 26.36 11.50 -8.58
CA TRP A 198 27.10 10.91 -9.71
C TRP A 198 26.27 10.71 -10.97
N PHE A 199 24.95 10.58 -10.86
CA PHE A 199 24.04 10.31 -11.97
C PHE A 199 22.90 11.32 -12.05
N PHE A 200 23.22 12.61 -11.86
CA PHE A 200 22.25 13.70 -11.91
C PHE A 200 21.48 13.69 -13.24
N GLY A 201 20.16 13.47 -13.18
CA GLY A 201 19.29 13.36 -14.35
C GLY A 201 19.25 11.99 -15.05
N LYS A 202 20.04 11.00 -14.61
CA LYS A 202 20.01 9.60 -15.09
C LYS A 202 19.94 8.60 -13.94
N GLY A 203 19.24 8.95 -12.86
CA GLY A 203 19.07 8.09 -11.70
C GLY A 203 18.40 6.76 -12.06
N HIS A 204 18.79 5.70 -11.37
CA HIS A 204 18.23 4.37 -11.56
C HIS A 204 16.97 4.21 -10.71
N ALA A 205 16.06 3.33 -11.16
CA ALA A 205 14.91 2.96 -10.35
C ALA A 205 15.37 2.05 -9.19
N ILE A 206 15.73 2.65 -8.06
CA ILE A 206 16.23 1.93 -6.87
C ILE A 206 15.08 1.26 -6.11
N LEU A 207 13.91 1.89 -6.09
CA LEU A 207 12.69 1.35 -5.49
C LEU A 207 11.53 1.44 -6.48
N HIS A 208 10.98 0.28 -6.86
CA HIS A 208 9.73 0.21 -7.59
C HIS A 208 8.59 0.11 -6.56
N GLY A 209 7.77 1.16 -6.48
CA GLY A 209 6.55 1.24 -5.68
C GLY A 209 5.42 1.85 -6.49
#